data_AF-A0A7V9V7D4-F1
#
_entry.id   AF-A0A7V9V7D4-F1
#
_cell.length_a   1.000
_cell.length_b   1.000
_cell.length_c   1.000
_cell.angle_alpha   90.00
_cell.angle_beta   90.00
_cell.angle_gamma   90.00
#
_symmetry.space_group_name_H-M   'P 1'
#
loop_
_entity.id
_entity.type
_entity.pdbx_description
1 polymer ?
#
loop_
_entity_poly.entity_id
_entity_poly.type
_entity_poly.pdbx_seq_one_letter_code
_entity_poly.pdbx_strand_id
1 'polypeptide(L)'
;MRGGRPRGHEGHPHRPVGRSTASPRLASGFVEPAEPAVQPQAEGNAVTDQELLRWSETLSAVARTALGFTDNLYERERFEEVLKVAADMRVAAGHQHASDLLVEEWMKEVGGGVSGYVTPKVAVGAVVGNDRGELLLVQRSDSGVWLYPTGWADVGYSASEIAVKEVWEETGIAVEPVRLVALLDGLRLGFTR
;
A
#
# COMPACT_ATOMS: atom_id res chain seq x y z
N MET A 1 21.50 56.18 13.84
CA MET A 1 22.67 56.99 13.43
C MET A 1 23.92 56.14 13.58
N ARG A 2 24.75 56.09 12.51
CA ARG A 2 26.18 55.65 12.39
C ARG A 2 26.50 54.21 12.86
N GLY A 3 27.22 53.35 12.12
CA GLY A 3 27.98 53.41 10.85
C GLY A 3 28.81 52.11 10.81
N GLY A 4 28.78 51.30 9.72
CA GLY A 4 29.77 51.28 8.64
C GLY A 4 31.07 50.56 9.04
N ARG A 5 31.73 49.67 8.28
CA ARG A 5 31.60 48.95 6.99
C ARG A 5 32.91 48.09 6.88
N PRO A 6 33.07 47.19 5.88
CA PRO A 6 33.94 46.01 5.90
C PRO A 6 35.29 46.18 5.17
N ARG A 7 36.16 45.16 5.25
CA ARG A 7 37.32 44.88 4.36
C ARG A 7 37.55 43.36 4.34
N GLY A 8 38.00 42.67 3.29
CA GLY A 8 38.56 43.11 2.01
C GLY A 8 38.72 41.90 1.06
N HIS A 9 38.99 42.24 -0.21
CA HIS A 9 39.16 41.41 -1.40
C HIS A 9 40.42 40.52 -1.42
N GLU A 10 40.42 39.54 -2.33
CA GLU A 10 41.44 39.21 -3.36
C GLU A 10 41.28 37.71 -3.71
N GLY A 11 41.36 37.18 -4.94
CA GLY A 11 41.94 37.59 -6.21
C GLY A 11 42.41 36.29 -6.89
N HIS A 12 41.86 35.95 -8.06
CA HIS A 12 42.22 34.77 -8.87
C HIS A 12 43.64 34.88 -9.45
N PRO A 13 44.26 33.78 -9.91
CA PRO A 13 44.54 33.74 -11.36
C PRO A 13 44.35 32.38 -12.05
N HIS A 14 44.04 32.49 -13.34
CA HIS A 14 43.89 31.45 -14.35
C HIS A 14 45.22 30.92 -14.92
N ARG A 15 45.26 29.59 -15.19
CA ARG A 15 45.81 28.80 -16.34
C ARG A 15 47.22 29.05 -16.94
N PRO A 16 47.88 27.98 -17.45
CA PRO A 16 47.77 27.59 -18.88
C PRO A 16 47.64 26.06 -19.09
N VAL A 17 46.68 25.54 -19.85
CA VAL A 17 46.76 25.16 -21.28
C VAL A 17 48.16 24.73 -21.76
N GLY A 18 48.47 23.44 -21.62
CA GLY A 18 49.49 22.76 -22.41
C GLY A 18 48.86 22.03 -23.58
N ARG A 19 49.11 22.50 -24.82
CA ARG A 19 48.92 21.72 -26.04
C ARG A 19 50.13 20.79 -26.17
N SER A 20 49.91 19.48 -26.16
CA SER A 20 50.90 18.50 -26.62
C SER A 20 50.36 17.82 -27.87
N THR A 21 51.05 18.07 -28.98
CA THR A 21 50.91 17.38 -30.26
C THR A 21 51.66 16.05 -30.19
N ALA A 22 50.96 14.94 -30.33
CA ALA A 22 51.58 13.65 -30.63
C ALA A 22 50.67 12.85 -31.58
N SER A 23 51.22 12.50 -32.73
CA SER A 23 50.60 11.72 -33.82
C SER A 23 50.06 10.36 -33.36
N PRO A 24 48.99 9.84 -33.99
CA PRO A 24 48.48 8.52 -33.65
C PRO A 24 49.37 7.45 -34.29
N ARG A 25 49.97 6.59 -33.45
CA ARG A 25 50.46 5.28 -33.88
C ARG A 25 49.27 4.34 -33.93
N LEU A 26 49.00 3.77 -35.11
CA LEU A 26 48.05 2.69 -35.32
C LEU A 26 48.54 1.46 -34.55
N ALA A 27 47.94 1.19 -33.39
CA ALA A 27 48.03 -0.10 -32.73
C ALA A 27 46.81 -0.92 -33.17
N SER A 28 47.08 -2.03 -33.85
CA SER A 28 46.10 -3.05 -34.20
C SER A 28 45.52 -3.67 -32.92
N GLY A 29 44.37 -3.16 -32.49
CA GLY A 29 43.58 -3.75 -31.41
C GLY A 29 42.64 -4.80 -31.98
N PHE A 30 42.74 -6.01 -31.45
CA PHE A 30 41.69 -7.03 -31.53
C PHE A 30 40.34 -6.37 -31.17
N VAL A 31 39.36 -6.44 -32.07
CA VAL A 31 37.97 -6.12 -31.73
C VAL A 31 37.44 -7.32 -30.95
N GLU A 32 37.31 -7.19 -29.64
CA GLU A 32 36.50 -8.13 -28.85
C GLU A 32 35.07 -8.13 -29.42
N PRO A 33 34.42 -9.29 -29.59
CA PRO A 33 33.03 -9.32 -30.01
C PRO A 33 32.21 -8.57 -28.96
N ALA A 34 31.40 -7.60 -29.41
CA ALA A 34 30.47 -6.88 -28.57
C ALA A 34 29.67 -7.88 -27.73
N GLU A 35 29.68 -7.70 -26.40
CA GLU A 35 28.78 -8.43 -25.51
C GLU A 35 27.35 -8.33 -26.07
N PRO A 36 26.59 -9.44 -26.14
CA PRO A 36 25.21 -9.36 -26.59
C PRO A 36 24.50 -8.37 -25.68
N ALA A 37 23.83 -7.39 -26.29
CA ALA A 37 23.04 -6.39 -25.58
C ALA A 37 22.19 -7.10 -24.51
N VAL A 38 22.45 -6.76 -23.24
CA VAL A 38 21.62 -7.20 -22.12
C VAL A 38 20.21 -6.73 -22.43
N GLN A 39 19.37 -7.66 -22.86
CA GLN A 39 17.95 -7.42 -23.01
C GLN A 39 17.44 -7.02 -21.61
N PRO A 40 16.65 -5.95 -21.48
CA PRO A 40 16.10 -5.60 -20.17
C PRO A 40 15.23 -6.76 -19.71
N GLN A 41 15.73 -7.52 -18.73
CA GLN A 41 14.95 -8.50 -18.02
C GLN A 41 13.91 -7.74 -17.20
N ALA A 42 12.74 -7.53 -17.80
CA ALA A 42 11.52 -7.34 -17.05
C ALA A 42 11.17 -8.69 -16.41
N GLU A 43 11.92 -9.11 -15.40
CA GLU A 43 11.45 -10.12 -14.46
C GLU A 43 10.34 -9.46 -13.62
N GLY A 44 9.16 -9.37 -14.21
CA GLY A 44 7.94 -9.19 -13.44
C GLY A 44 7.82 -10.41 -12.54
N ASN A 45 7.91 -10.20 -11.22
CA ASN A 45 7.83 -11.27 -10.23
C ASN A 45 6.59 -12.14 -10.52
N ALA A 46 6.79 -13.44 -10.77
CA ALA A 46 5.69 -14.34 -11.09
C ALA A 46 4.72 -14.40 -9.90
N VAL A 47 3.42 -14.30 -10.17
CA VAL A 47 2.39 -14.37 -9.13
C VAL A 47 2.41 -15.76 -8.49
N THR A 48 2.53 -15.80 -7.17
CA THR A 48 2.55 -17.03 -6.38
C THR A 48 1.15 -17.49 -5.99
N ASP A 49 1.00 -18.79 -5.67
CA ASP A 49 -0.26 -19.34 -5.14
C ASP A 49 -0.69 -18.62 -3.85
N GLN A 50 0.26 -18.22 -3.01
CA GLN A 50 -0.02 -17.48 -1.78
C GLN A 50 -0.60 -16.09 -2.08
N GLU A 51 -0.10 -15.41 -3.11
CA GLU A 51 -0.66 -14.13 -3.55
C GLU A 51 -2.06 -14.30 -4.13
N LEU A 52 -2.29 -15.32 -4.97
CA LEU A 52 -3.62 -15.64 -5.50
C LEU A 52 -4.63 -15.93 -4.38
N LEU A 53 -4.23 -16.71 -3.36
CA LEU A 53 -5.07 -16.96 -2.19
C LEU A 53 -5.39 -15.69 -1.44
N ARG A 54 -4.38 -14.84 -1.16
CA ARG A 54 -4.59 -13.57 -0.47
C ARG A 54 -5.58 -12.69 -1.25
N TRP A 55 -5.41 -12.57 -2.56
CA TRP A 55 -6.31 -11.78 -3.41
C TRP A 55 -7.73 -12.35 -3.46
N SER A 56 -7.86 -13.68 -3.57
CA SER A 56 -9.15 -14.37 -3.51
C SER A 56 -9.89 -14.08 -2.20
N GLU A 57 -9.20 -14.18 -1.07
CA GLU A 57 -9.78 -13.88 0.24
C GLU A 57 -10.17 -12.40 0.37
N THR A 58 -9.31 -11.47 -0.06
CA THR A 58 -9.62 -10.04 -0.05
C THR A 58 -10.83 -9.71 -0.93
N LEU A 59 -10.84 -10.16 -2.17
CA LEU A 59 -11.92 -9.85 -3.12
C LEU A 59 -13.25 -10.45 -2.68
N SER A 60 -13.26 -11.71 -2.22
CA SER A 60 -14.48 -12.34 -1.73
C SER A 60 -15.01 -11.66 -0.47
N ALA A 61 -14.15 -11.28 0.48
CA ALA A 61 -14.55 -10.56 1.69
C ALA A 61 -15.16 -9.18 1.37
N VAL A 62 -14.53 -8.42 0.47
CA VAL A 62 -15.05 -7.11 0.02
C VAL A 62 -16.39 -7.26 -0.66
N ALA A 63 -16.52 -8.20 -1.62
CA ALA A 63 -17.75 -8.43 -2.35
C ALA A 63 -18.90 -8.86 -1.44
N ARG A 64 -18.64 -9.80 -0.51
CA ARG A 64 -19.64 -10.25 0.48
C ARG A 64 -20.09 -9.14 1.41
N THR A 65 -19.15 -8.30 1.87
CA THR A 65 -19.47 -7.14 2.71
C THR A 65 -20.39 -6.20 1.93
N ALA A 66 -20.03 -5.85 0.69
CA ALA A 66 -20.83 -4.97 -0.14
C ALA A 66 -22.24 -5.54 -0.43
N LEU A 67 -22.34 -6.84 -0.73
CA LEU A 67 -23.62 -7.56 -0.93
C LEU A 67 -24.51 -7.56 0.32
N GLY A 68 -23.90 -7.49 1.50
CA GLY A 68 -24.60 -7.37 2.78
C GLY A 68 -25.18 -5.98 3.05
N PHE A 69 -24.70 -4.93 2.35
CA PHE A 69 -25.15 -3.54 2.55
C PHE A 69 -25.91 -2.95 1.36
N THR A 70 -25.78 -3.52 0.16
CA THR A 70 -26.43 -2.98 -1.05
C THR A 70 -27.79 -3.61 -1.36
N ASP A 71 -28.78 -2.74 -1.55
CA ASP A 71 -30.12 -3.08 -2.09
C ASP A 71 -30.22 -2.87 -3.61
N ASN A 72 -29.18 -2.31 -4.24
CA ASN A 72 -29.17 -2.00 -5.67
C ASN A 72 -28.87 -3.26 -6.50
N LEU A 73 -29.85 -3.74 -7.27
CA LEU A 73 -29.73 -4.95 -8.07
C LEU A 73 -28.50 -4.96 -9.00
N TYR A 74 -28.16 -3.83 -9.62
CA TYR A 74 -27.00 -3.74 -10.52
C TYR A 74 -25.66 -3.84 -9.77
N GLU A 75 -25.60 -3.34 -8.54
CA GLU A 75 -24.41 -3.49 -7.69
C GLU A 75 -24.29 -4.92 -7.20
N ARG A 76 -25.41 -5.55 -6.84
CA ARG A 76 -25.44 -6.96 -6.43
C ARG A 76 -24.89 -7.86 -7.53
N GLU A 77 -25.39 -7.73 -8.76
CA GLU A 77 -24.88 -8.50 -9.91
C GLU A 77 -23.37 -8.31 -10.09
N ARG A 78 -22.87 -7.07 -9.97
CA ARG A 78 -21.43 -6.80 -10.09
C ARG A 78 -20.60 -7.45 -8.99
N PHE A 79 -21.07 -7.44 -7.74
CA PHE A 79 -20.34 -8.07 -6.64
C PHE A 79 -20.42 -9.60 -6.70
N GLU A 80 -21.50 -10.17 -7.24
CA GLU A 80 -21.57 -11.59 -7.57
C GLU A 80 -20.55 -11.99 -8.64
N GLU A 81 -20.33 -11.15 -9.66
CA GLU A 81 -19.24 -11.37 -10.65
C GLU A 81 -17.85 -11.30 -10.00
N VAL A 82 -17.63 -10.40 -9.04
CA VAL A 82 -16.37 -10.35 -8.27
C VAL A 82 -16.15 -11.65 -7.48
N LEU A 83 -17.20 -12.25 -6.92
CA LEU A 83 -17.09 -13.54 -6.22
C LEU A 83 -16.68 -14.68 -7.14
N LYS A 84 -17.19 -14.71 -8.37
CA LYS A 84 -16.81 -15.73 -9.37
C LYS A 84 -15.32 -15.64 -9.70
N VAL A 85 -14.82 -14.43 -9.96
CA VAL A 85 -13.38 -14.22 -10.21
C VAL A 85 -12.54 -14.61 -8.99
N ALA A 86 -12.97 -14.24 -7.78
CA ALA A 86 -12.28 -14.62 -6.55
C ALA A 86 -12.25 -16.16 -6.36
N ALA A 87 -13.32 -16.86 -6.72
CA ALA A 87 -13.39 -18.32 -6.65
C ALA A 87 -12.44 -18.97 -7.66
N ASP A 88 -12.39 -18.47 -8.90
CA ASP A 88 -11.46 -18.95 -9.93
C ASP A 88 -10.00 -18.79 -9.48
N MET A 89 -9.66 -17.67 -8.84
CA MET A 89 -8.32 -17.43 -8.28
C MET A 89 -7.98 -18.44 -7.18
N ARG A 90 -8.96 -18.84 -6.36
CA ARG A 90 -8.77 -19.83 -5.30
C ARG A 90 -8.51 -21.22 -5.86
N VAL A 91 -9.25 -21.60 -6.90
CA VAL A 91 -9.06 -22.87 -7.62
C VAL A 91 -7.69 -22.88 -8.30
N ALA A 92 -7.31 -21.79 -8.96
CA ALA A 92 -6.01 -21.66 -9.60
C ALA A 92 -4.84 -21.81 -8.61
N ALA A 93 -5.02 -21.38 -7.36
CA ALA A 93 -4.05 -21.56 -6.28
C ALA A 93 -4.06 -22.96 -5.62
N GLY A 94 -4.71 -23.94 -6.25
CA GLY A 94 -4.69 -25.35 -5.82
C GLY A 94 -5.82 -25.78 -4.89
N HIS A 95 -6.88 -24.97 -4.73
CA HIS A 95 -8.04 -25.39 -3.96
C HIS A 95 -8.83 -26.51 -4.67
N GLN A 96 -9.31 -27.49 -3.91
CA GLN A 96 -9.88 -28.73 -4.49
C GLN A 96 -11.36 -28.61 -4.87
N HIS A 97 -12.09 -27.63 -4.33
CA HIS A 97 -13.49 -27.40 -4.68
C HIS A 97 -13.62 -26.65 -6.00
N ALA A 98 -14.68 -26.93 -6.75
CA ALA A 98 -15.02 -26.18 -7.95
C ALA A 98 -15.43 -24.72 -7.62
N SER A 99 -15.17 -23.81 -8.55
CA SER A 99 -15.46 -22.37 -8.40
C SER A 99 -16.92 -22.10 -8.01
N ASP A 100 -17.88 -22.73 -8.68
CA ASP A 100 -19.31 -22.55 -8.39
C ASP A 100 -19.69 -22.93 -6.95
N LEU A 101 -19.09 -23.99 -6.40
CA LEU A 101 -19.35 -24.43 -5.03
C LEU A 101 -18.83 -23.40 -4.01
N LEU A 102 -17.67 -22.78 -4.28
CA LEU A 102 -17.12 -21.73 -3.43
C LEU A 102 -18.02 -20.49 -3.41
N VAL A 103 -18.52 -20.08 -4.57
CA VAL A 103 -19.45 -18.93 -4.68
C VAL A 103 -20.73 -19.23 -3.90
N GLU A 104 -21.31 -20.42 -4.04
CA GLU A 104 -22.49 -20.83 -3.27
C GLU A 104 -22.26 -20.80 -1.76
N GLU A 105 -21.10 -21.28 -1.30
CA GLU A 105 -20.72 -21.25 0.11
C GLU A 105 -20.59 -19.82 0.63
N TRP A 106 -19.89 -18.94 -0.09
CA TRP A 106 -19.75 -17.53 0.28
C TRP A 106 -21.07 -16.77 0.29
N MET A 107 -21.96 -17.05 -0.65
CA MET A 107 -23.28 -16.40 -0.73
C MET A 107 -24.18 -16.79 0.44
N LYS A 108 -24.05 -17.99 1.02
CA LYS A 108 -24.79 -18.38 2.25
C LYS A 108 -24.39 -17.52 3.45
N GLU A 109 -23.20 -16.94 3.44
CA GLU A 109 -22.67 -16.12 4.52
C GLU A 109 -22.95 -14.62 4.31
N VAL A 110 -23.58 -14.23 3.20
CA VAL A 110 -24.01 -12.86 2.94
C VAL A 110 -25.33 -12.59 3.67
N GLY A 111 -25.41 -11.48 4.40
CA GLY A 111 -26.64 -10.99 5.05
C GLY A 111 -27.05 -11.73 6.33
N GLY A 112 -26.61 -12.97 6.56
CA GLY A 112 -26.98 -13.77 7.74
C GLY A 112 -25.81 -14.09 8.67
N GLY A 113 -25.79 -13.49 9.87
CA GLY A 113 -24.93 -13.90 10.99
C GLY A 113 -23.42 -13.93 10.72
N VAL A 114 -22.64 -14.34 11.72
CA VAL A 114 -21.21 -14.65 11.54
C VAL A 114 -21.10 -16.17 11.36
N SER A 115 -20.67 -16.62 10.19
CA SER A 115 -20.27 -18.02 9.99
C SER A 115 -18.97 -18.27 10.76
N GLY A 116 -18.92 -19.34 11.56
CA GLY A 116 -17.75 -19.68 12.38
C GLY A 116 -17.73 -19.05 13.79
N TYR A 117 -16.53 -18.96 14.39
CA TYR A 117 -16.37 -18.42 15.74
C TYR A 117 -16.53 -16.90 15.75
N VAL A 118 -17.39 -16.41 16.63
CA VAL A 118 -17.57 -14.98 16.84
C VAL A 118 -16.32 -14.39 17.50
N THR A 119 -15.70 -13.42 16.84
CA THR A 119 -14.56 -12.65 17.36
C THR A 119 -14.92 -11.17 17.51
N PRO A 120 -14.21 -10.41 18.36
CA PRO A 120 -14.29 -8.96 18.34
C PRO A 120 -13.97 -8.41 16.94
N LYS A 121 -14.66 -7.35 16.52
CA LYS A 121 -14.25 -6.58 15.35
C LYS A 121 -12.99 -5.78 15.68
N VAL A 122 -12.08 -5.67 14.71
CA VAL A 122 -10.82 -4.94 14.86
C VAL A 122 -10.87 -3.68 14.04
N ALA A 123 -10.55 -2.55 14.68
CA ALA A 123 -10.27 -1.28 14.03
C ALA A 123 -8.79 -0.94 14.21
N VAL A 124 -8.21 -0.26 13.23
CA VAL A 124 -6.81 0.14 13.21
C VAL A 124 -6.75 1.66 13.16
N GLY A 125 -5.92 2.24 14.03
CA GLY A 125 -5.67 3.67 14.10
C GLY A 125 -4.20 3.99 13.88
N ALA A 126 -3.92 5.10 13.20
CA ALA A 126 -2.56 5.57 12.94
C ALA A 126 -2.22 6.80 13.79
N VAL A 127 -1.28 6.65 14.71
CA VAL A 127 -0.70 7.81 15.44
C VAL A 127 0.51 8.30 14.64
N VAL A 128 0.30 9.37 13.88
CA VAL A 128 1.34 9.93 13.00
C VAL A 128 1.87 11.23 13.61
N GLY A 129 3.19 11.26 13.85
CA GLY A 129 3.91 12.44 14.34
C GLY A 129 4.86 13.01 13.28
N ASN A 130 5.26 14.26 13.44
CA ASN A 130 6.30 14.90 12.63
C ASN A 130 7.52 15.34 13.47
N ASP A 131 8.57 15.83 12.82
CA ASP A 131 9.81 16.27 13.47
C ASP A 131 9.63 17.46 14.44
N ARG A 132 8.50 18.17 14.36
CA ARG A 132 8.16 19.26 15.28
C ARG A 132 7.43 18.78 16.54
N GLY A 133 7.18 17.47 16.67
CA GLY A 133 6.45 16.89 17.79
C GLY A 133 4.94 17.10 17.72
N GLU A 134 4.40 17.41 16.54
CA GLU A 134 2.96 17.57 16.31
C GLU A 134 2.34 16.24 15.86
N LEU A 135 1.04 16.04 16.14
CA LEU A 135 0.29 14.86 15.71
C LEU A 135 -0.69 15.20 14.58
N LEU A 136 -0.79 14.31 13.61
CA LEU A 136 -1.81 14.37 12.56
C LEU A 136 -3.17 13.96 13.13
N LEU A 137 -4.17 14.81 12.89
CA LEU A 137 -5.58 14.54 13.17
C LEU A 137 -6.41 14.93 11.95
N VAL A 138 -7.53 14.24 11.77
CA VAL A 138 -8.56 14.49 10.76
C VAL A 138 -9.82 14.96 11.47
N GLN A 139 -10.44 16.00 10.93
CA GLN A 139 -11.73 16.48 11.43
C GLN A 139 -12.84 15.87 10.59
N ARG A 140 -13.73 15.08 11.22
CA ARG A 140 -14.88 14.51 10.52
C ARG A 140 -15.84 15.62 10.09
N SER A 141 -16.26 15.59 8.84
CA SER A 141 -17.18 16.58 8.25
C SER A 141 -18.58 16.54 8.87
N ASP A 142 -19.02 15.38 9.34
CA ASP A 142 -20.36 15.15 9.89
C ASP A 142 -20.54 15.64 11.33
N SER A 143 -19.48 15.57 12.13
CA SER A 143 -19.53 15.75 13.59
C SER A 143 -18.59 16.83 14.10
N GLY A 144 -17.63 17.28 13.28
CA GLY A 144 -16.59 18.24 13.68
C GLY A 144 -15.58 17.69 14.69
N VAL A 145 -15.67 16.41 15.04
CA VAL A 145 -14.76 15.74 15.97
C VAL A 145 -13.42 15.50 15.30
N TRP A 146 -12.35 15.83 16.01
CA TRP A 146 -10.98 15.52 15.61
C TRP A 146 -10.60 14.13 16.10
N LEU A 147 -10.04 13.33 15.20
CA LEU A 147 -9.59 11.96 15.47
C LEU A 147 -8.30 11.70 14.70
N TYR A 148 -7.48 10.75 15.14
CA TYR A 148 -6.42 10.23 14.30
C TYR A 148 -7.01 9.41 13.13
N PRO A 149 -6.32 9.31 11.98
CA PRO A 149 -6.77 8.47 10.85
C PRO A 149 -7.03 7.03 11.31
N THR A 150 -8.17 6.46 10.93
CA THR A 150 -8.58 5.15 11.43
C THR A 150 -9.68 4.51 10.59
N GLY A 151 -9.62 3.18 10.48
CA GLY A 151 -10.60 2.39 9.75
C GLY A 151 -10.76 0.98 10.32
N TRP A 152 -11.66 0.22 9.72
CA TRP A 152 -11.81 -1.21 10.02
C TRP A 152 -10.62 -2.00 9.46
N ALA A 153 -10.28 -3.12 10.10
CA ALA A 153 -9.28 -4.02 9.55
C ALA A 153 -9.87 -4.83 8.37
N ASP A 154 -9.43 -4.54 7.15
CA ASP A 154 -9.85 -5.27 5.95
C ASP A 154 -9.12 -6.62 5.81
N VAL A 155 -9.84 -7.61 5.27
CA VAL A 155 -9.30 -8.96 5.03
C VAL A 155 -8.19 -8.95 3.99
N GLY A 156 -7.08 -9.64 4.29
CA GLY A 156 -5.91 -9.77 3.42
C GLY A 156 -4.95 -8.58 3.45
N TYR A 157 -5.15 -7.68 4.40
CA TYR A 157 -4.20 -6.64 4.79
C TYR A 157 -3.70 -6.91 6.21
N SER A 158 -2.44 -6.60 6.47
CA SER A 158 -1.90 -6.48 7.82
C SER A 158 -2.38 -5.19 8.49
N ALA A 159 -2.34 -5.14 9.83
CA ALA A 159 -2.69 -3.92 10.57
C ALA A 159 -1.81 -2.72 10.16
N SER A 160 -0.54 -2.93 9.83
CA SER A 160 0.34 -1.89 9.32
C SER A 160 -0.09 -1.37 7.94
N GLU A 161 -0.48 -2.25 7.02
CA GLU A 161 -0.95 -1.83 5.69
C GLU A 161 -2.26 -1.05 5.78
N ILE A 162 -3.18 -1.45 6.66
CA ILE A 162 -4.39 -0.68 6.94
C ILE A 162 -4.04 0.71 7.48
N ALA A 163 -3.14 0.81 8.47
CA ALA A 163 -2.75 2.11 9.01
C ALA A 163 -2.19 3.06 7.92
N VAL A 164 -1.37 2.54 7.00
CA VAL A 164 -0.85 3.32 5.86
C VAL A 164 -1.97 3.71 4.89
N LYS A 165 -2.84 2.76 4.55
CA LYS A 165 -3.97 2.96 3.65
C LYS A 165 -4.90 4.07 4.16
N GLU A 166 -5.34 3.99 5.40
CA GLU A 166 -6.28 4.96 5.98
C GLU A 166 -5.69 6.36 6.05
N VAL A 167 -4.41 6.50 6.44
CA VAL A 167 -3.74 7.80 6.42
C VAL A 167 -3.69 8.38 5.01
N TRP A 168 -3.34 7.57 4.01
CA TRP A 168 -3.29 8.00 2.63
C TRP A 168 -4.68 8.40 2.09
N GLU A 169 -5.71 7.60 2.31
CA GLU A 169 -7.06 7.85 1.82
C GLU A 169 -7.72 9.08 2.47
N GLU A 170 -7.53 9.27 3.77
CA GLU A 170 -8.13 10.39 4.51
C GLU A 170 -7.37 11.71 4.34
N THR A 171 -6.04 11.66 4.11
CA THR A 171 -5.18 12.86 4.19
C THR A 171 -4.28 13.11 2.99
N GLY A 172 -4.06 12.11 2.13
CA GLY A 172 -3.10 12.17 1.03
C GLY A 172 -1.64 12.17 1.48
N ILE A 173 -1.35 11.79 2.72
CA ILE A 173 0.02 11.77 3.29
C ILE A 173 0.57 10.35 3.24
N ALA A 174 1.78 10.19 2.71
CA ALA A 174 2.52 8.93 2.77
C ALA A 174 3.21 8.78 4.12
N VAL A 175 3.10 7.59 4.73
CA VAL A 175 3.68 7.29 6.04
C VAL A 175 4.37 5.93 6.05
N GLU A 176 5.30 5.77 6.99
CA GLU A 176 5.99 4.50 7.24
C GLU A 176 5.60 3.98 8.64
N PRO A 177 5.10 2.73 8.77
CA PRO A 177 4.84 2.12 10.06
C PRO A 177 6.13 1.90 10.86
N VAL A 178 6.21 2.49 12.05
CA VAL A 178 7.42 2.39 12.89
C VAL A 178 7.30 1.36 14.02
N ARG A 179 6.13 1.26 14.68
CA ARG A 179 5.88 0.34 15.80
C ARG A 179 4.39 0.29 16.17
N LEU A 180 3.99 -0.80 16.81
CA LEU A 180 2.71 -0.89 17.53
C LEU A 180 2.80 -0.06 18.83
N VAL A 181 1.83 0.81 19.06
CA VAL A 181 1.76 1.65 20.28
C VAL A 181 0.87 1.01 21.34
N ALA A 182 -0.31 0.52 20.95
CA ALA A 182 -1.27 -0.07 21.87
C ALA A 182 -2.20 -1.08 21.16
N LEU A 183 -2.69 -2.06 21.91
CA LEU A 183 -3.82 -2.92 21.56
C LEU A 183 -4.85 -2.77 22.67
N LEU A 184 -6.03 -2.25 22.32
CA LEU A 184 -7.04 -1.82 23.29
C LEU A 184 -8.33 -2.61 23.11
N ASP A 185 -8.93 -3.02 24.22
CA ASP A 185 -10.28 -3.59 24.27
C ASP A 185 -11.28 -2.47 24.54
N GLY A 186 -12.01 -2.05 23.50
CA GLY A 186 -12.93 -0.92 23.57
C GLY A 186 -14.13 -1.11 24.49
N LEU A 187 -14.57 -2.36 24.70
CA LEU A 187 -15.65 -2.67 25.63
C LEU A 187 -15.19 -2.47 27.07
N ARG A 188 -13.99 -2.99 27.41
CA ARG A 188 -13.43 -2.84 28.76
C ARG A 188 -13.07 -1.40 29.12
N LEU A 189 -12.69 -0.62 28.12
CA LEU A 189 -12.34 0.80 28.29
C LEU A 189 -13.55 1.73 28.20
N GLY A 190 -14.73 1.22 27.83
CA GLY A 190 -16.00 1.94 27.90
C GLY A 190 -16.24 2.98 26.79
N PHE A 191 -15.48 2.94 25.69
CA PHE A 191 -15.68 3.85 24.55
C PHE A 191 -16.34 3.21 23.34
N THR A 192 -16.52 1.88 23.32
CA THR A 192 -17.40 1.18 22.36
C THR A 192 -18.74 0.91 23.04
N ARG A 193 -19.84 1.43 22.47
CA ARG A 193 -21.22 1.19 22.93
C ARG A 193 -21.92 0.18 22.05
#